data_AF-A0A377YRW5-F1
#
_entry.id   AF-A0A377YRW5-F1
#
_cell.length_a   1.000
_cell.length_b   1.000
_cell.length_c   1.000
_cell.angle_alpha   90.00
_cell.angle_beta   90.00
_cell.angle_gamma   90.00
#
_symmetry.space_group_name_H-M   'P 1'
#
loop_
_entity.id
_entity.type
_entity.pdbx_description
1 polymer ?
#
loop_
_entity_poly.entity_id
_entity_poly.type
_entity_poly.pdbx_seq_one_letter_code
_entity_poly.pdbx_strand_id
1 'polypeptide(L)'
;MRYVDGKPLMLEDSYMPVKLFRNLSLSHLEGSKFDYIEKECGIIISGNYETLTPVLADKQLARSMNVPEQTPLLRITSLSYSDSGEFLNYSVMFRNASEYQVDYHLRRVQAQSPLA
;
A
#
# COMPACT_ATOMS: atom_id res chain seq x y z
N MET A 1 -4.49 -2.35 11.45
CA MET A 1 -5.72 -1.65 11.00
C MET A 1 -5.44 -0.15 11.04
N ARG A 2 -5.77 0.59 9.98
CA ARG A 2 -5.67 2.06 9.96
C ARG A 2 -7.05 2.68 10.07
N TYR A 3 -7.16 3.74 10.87
CA TYR A 3 -8.40 4.46 11.12
C TYR A 3 -8.31 5.90 10.63
N VAL A 4 -9.43 6.45 10.19
CA VAL A 4 -9.63 7.89 9.94
C VAL A 4 -10.94 8.29 10.61
N ASP A 5 -10.91 9.30 11.46
CA ASP A 5 -12.07 9.77 12.24
C ASP A 5 -12.81 8.63 12.98
N GLY A 6 -12.05 7.67 13.52
CA GLY A 6 -12.58 6.51 14.24
C GLY A 6 -13.19 5.39 13.37
N LYS A 7 -13.20 5.53 12.04
CA LYS A 7 -13.70 4.52 11.11
C LYS A 7 -12.55 3.66 10.56
N PRO A 8 -12.68 2.32 10.54
CA PRO A 8 -11.66 1.43 9.98
C PRO A 8 -11.58 1.66 8.47
N LEU A 9 -10.45 2.19 8.01
CA LEU A 9 -10.26 2.55 6.60
C LEU A 9 -9.43 1.48 5.87
N MET A 10 -8.41 0.90 6.51
CA MET A 10 -7.52 -0.11 5.90
C MET A 10 -7.27 -1.27 6.84
N LEU A 11 -7.41 -2.49 6.32
CA LEU A 11 -6.64 -3.60 6.85
C LEU A 11 -5.34 -3.71 6.05
N GLU A 12 -4.21 -3.85 6.73
CA GLU A 12 -2.89 -3.94 6.12
C GLU A 12 -2.08 -5.02 6.82
N ASP A 13 -1.58 -5.97 6.04
CA ASP A 13 -0.60 -6.97 6.44
C ASP A 13 0.71 -6.66 5.73
N SER A 14 1.76 -6.37 6.51
CA SER A 14 3.04 -5.88 6.02
C SER A 14 4.18 -6.83 6.39
N TYR A 15 5.08 -7.07 5.45
CA TYR A 15 6.23 -7.95 5.58
C TYR A 15 7.49 -7.13 5.33
N MET A 16 8.31 -6.97 6.37
CA MET A 16 9.52 -6.15 6.35
C MET A 16 10.73 -7.02 6.77
N PRO A 17 11.84 -7.02 6.00
CA PRO A 17 13.02 -7.83 6.33
C PRO A 17 13.66 -7.44 7.66
N VAL A 18 13.66 -8.37 8.62
CA VAL A 18 14.31 -8.18 9.94
C VAL A 18 15.80 -7.85 9.81
N LYS A 19 16.48 -8.37 8.77
CA LYS A 19 17.89 -8.04 8.49
C LYS A 19 18.12 -6.53 8.34
N LEU A 20 17.17 -5.83 7.71
CA LEU A 20 17.24 -4.39 7.46
C LEU A 20 16.65 -3.59 8.63
N PHE A 21 15.62 -4.11 9.29
CA PHE A 21 14.81 -3.35 10.25
C PHE A 21 14.81 -3.96 11.66
N ARG A 22 16.00 -4.21 12.22
CA ARG A 22 16.17 -4.84 13.54
C ARG A 22 15.54 -4.06 14.70
N ASN A 23 15.46 -2.75 14.55
CA ASN A 23 14.91 -1.84 15.56
C ASN A 23 13.45 -1.46 15.30
N LEU A 24 12.78 -2.14 14.34
CA LEU A 24 11.37 -1.89 14.08
C LEU A 24 10.55 -2.17 15.34
N SER A 25 9.72 -1.22 15.72
CA SER A 25 8.92 -1.26 16.94
C SER A 25 7.49 -0.85 16.63
N LEU A 26 6.59 -1.04 17.59
CA LEU A 26 5.20 -0.62 17.44
C LEU A 26 5.08 0.90 17.24
N SER A 27 5.90 1.70 17.92
CA SER A 27 5.85 3.17 17.78
C SER A 27 6.19 3.64 16.37
N HIS A 28 7.08 2.94 15.66
CA HIS A 28 7.36 3.22 14.25
C HIS A 28 6.15 2.92 13.36
N LEU A 29 5.39 1.87 13.68
CA LEU A 29 4.21 1.44 12.91
C LEU A 29 2.95 2.26 13.23
N GLU A 30 2.85 2.83 14.44
CA GLU A 30 1.82 3.81 14.80
C GLU A 30 2.00 5.14 14.06
N GLY A 31 3.25 5.47 13.71
CA GLY A 31 3.59 6.56 12.81
C GLY A 31 3.57 6.15 11.34
N SER A 32 4.67 6.45 10.65
CA SER A 32 4.87 6.10 9.24
C SER A 32 6.03 5.14 9.11
N LYS A 33 5.74 3.91 8.64
CA LYS A 33 6.78 2.91 8.34
C LYS A 33 7.80 3.44 7.32
N PHE A 34 7.37 4.31 6.40
CA PHE A 34 8.24 4.91 5.39
C PHE A 34 9.13 5.99 6.01
N ASP A 35 8.62 6.77 6.95
CA ASP A 35 9.44 7.73 7.71
C ASP A 35 10.54 7.00 8.49
N TYR A 36 10.22 5.87 9.14
CA TYR A 36 11.22 5.03 9.81
C TYR A 36 12.29 4.51 8.82
N ILE A 37 11.89 4.06 7.63
CA ILE A 37 12.83 3.60 6.59
C ILE A 37 13.75 4.74 6.12
N GLU A 38 13.19 5.91 5.82
CA GLU A 38 13.95 7.00 5.21
C GLU A 38 14.75 7.82 6.23
N LYS A 39 14.13 8.19 7.36
CA LYS A 39 14.72 9.11 8.34
C LYS A 39 15.58 8.41 9.37
N GLU A 40 15.16 7.25 9.85
CA GLU A 40 15.89 6.53 10.92
C GLU A 40 16.85 5.49 10.36
N CYS A 41 16.44 4.74 9.34
CA CYS A 41 17.31 3.75 8.69
C CYS A 41 18.21 4.36 7.61
N GLY A 42 17.91 5.58 7.13
CA GLY A 42 18.69 6.27 6.10
C GLY A 42 18.62 5.60 4.72
N ILE A 43 17.56 4.82 4.45
CA ILE A 43 17.38 4.10 3.18
C ILE A 43 16.47 4.93 2.26
N ILE A 44 16.94 5.24 1.06
CA ILE A 44 16.16 5.97 0.06
C ILE A 44 15.20 5.00 -0.63
N ILE A 45 13.91 5.32 -0.65
CA ILE A 45 12.90 4.54 -1.37
C ILE A 45 12.84 5.04 -2.82
N SER A 46 13.21 4.19 -3.77
CA SER A 46 13.25 4.57 -5.20
C SER A 46 11.95 4.32 -5.93
N GLY A 47 11.10 3.42 -5.43
CA GLY A 47 9.84 3.12 -6.09
C GLY A 47 9.03 2.01 -5.44
N ASN A 48 7.92 1.72 -6.10
CA ASN A 48 6.92 0.75 -5.65
C ASN A 48 6.30 0.04 -6.86
N TYR A 49 6.20 -1.27 -6.79
CA TYR A 49 5.30 -2.03 -7.65
C TYR A 49 3.95 -2.15 -6.96
N GLU A 50 2.90 -1.65 -7.59
CA GLU A 50 1.55 -1.71 -7.05
C GLU A 50 0.63 -2.50 -7.96
N THR A 51 -0.28 -3.28 -7.37
CA THR A 51 -1.35 -3.95 -8.09
C THR A 51 -2.65 -3.82 -7.32
N LEU A 52 -3.71 -3.48 -8.04
CA LEU A 52 -5.06 -3.39 -7.51
C LEU A 52 -5.88 -4.56 -8.05
N THR A 53 -6.57 -5.26 -7.18
CA THR A 53 -7.44 -6.40 -7.53
C THR A 53 -8.78 -6.27 -6.81
N PRO A 54 -9.92 -6.36 -7.51
CA PRO A 54 -11.22 -6.45 -6.86
C PRO A 54 -11.36 -7.79 -6.15
N VAL A 55 -11.85 -7.76 -4.91
CA VAL A 55 -12.14 -8.97 -4.12
C VAL A 55 -13.45 -8.80 -3.37
N LEU A 56 -14.08 -9.90 -2.97
CA LEU A 56 -15.25 -9.88 -2.08
C LEU A 56 -14.78 -10.16 -0.66
N ALA A 57 -15.35 -9.45 0.32
CA ALA A 57 -15.06 -9.67 1.72
C ALA A 57 -15.48 -11.10 2.14
N ASP A 58 -14.50 -11.94 2.47
CA ASP A 58 -14.77 -13.20 3.15
C ASP A 58 -15.15 -12.96 4.62
N LYS A 59 -15.53 -14.02 5.32
CA LYS A 59 -15.94 -13.96 6.73
C LYS A 59 -14.92 -13.31 7.66
N GLN A 60 -13.62 -13.53 7.46
CA GLN A 60 -12.58 -12.99 8.33
C GLN A 60 -12.32 -11.52 8.04
N LEU A 61 -12.27 -11.17 6.75
CA LEU A 61 -12.04 -9.82 6.28
C LEU A 61 -13.24 -8.91 6.60
N ALA A 62 -14.46 -9.40 6.40
CA ALA A 62 -15.71 -8.74 6.74
C ALA A 62 -15.76 -8.35 8.23
N ARG A 63 -15.42 -9.29 9.12
CA ARG A 63 -15.33 -9.04 10.56
C ARG A 63 -14.26 -8.01 10.90
N SER A 64 -13.07 -8.16 10.33
CA SER A 64 -11.93 -7.28 10.63
C SER A 64 -12.23 -5.85 10.20
N MET A 65 -12.78 -5.66 9.00
CA MET A 65 -13.08 -4.34 8.44
C MET A 65 -14.45 -3.79 8.86
N ASN A 66 -15.23 -4.55 9.64
CA ASN A 66 -16.58 -4.19 10.05
C ASN A 66 -17.51 -3.87 8.87
N VAL A 67 -17.56 -4.77 7.88
CA VAL A 67 -18.42 -4.70 6.70
C VAL A 67 -19.20 -6.01 6.52
N PRO A 68 -20.32 -6.03 5.79
CA PRO A 68 -21.00 -7.27 5.43
C PRO A 68 -20.10 -8.23 4.63
N GLU A 69 -20.32 -9.55 4.79
CA GLU A 69 -19.73 -10.53 3.86
C GLU A 69 -20.16 -10.24 2.42
N GLN A 70 -19.31 -10.57 1.46
CA GLN A 70 -19.50 -10.25 0.04
C GLN A 70 -19.48 -8.75 -0.30
N THR A 71 -19.12 -7.87 0.64
CA THR A 71 -18.86 -6.46 0.31
C THR A 71 -17.69 -6.37 -0.69
N PRO A 72 -17.82 -5.62 -1.81
CA PRO A 72 -16.71 -5.37 -2.72
C PRO A 72 -15.59 -4.56 -2.05
N LEU A 73 -14.39 -5.11 -2.10
CA LEU A 73 -13.18 -4.48 -1.59
C LEU A 73 -12.14 -4.36 -2.70
N LEU A 74 -11.24 -3.41 -2.56
CA LEU A 74 -10.02 -3.32 -3.33
C LEU A 74 -8.88 -3.92 -2.52
N ARG A 75 -8.28 -5.00 -3.03
CA ARG A 75 -7.00 -5.53 -2.55
C ARG A 75 -5.88 -4.83 -3.29
N ILE A 76 -4.99 -4.18 -2.54
CA ILE A 76 -3.84 -3.46 -3.05
C ILE A 76 -2.60 -4.20 -2.55
N THR A 77 -1.76 -4.69 -3.46
CA THR A 77 -0.44 -5.22 -3.11
C THR A 77 0.63 -4.20 -3.48
N SER A 78 1.52 -3.89 -2.55
CA SER A 78 2.60 -2.91 -2.71
C SER A 78 3.94 -3.55 -2.37
N LEU A 79 4.90 -3.45 -3.28
CA LEU A 79 6.28 -3.90 -3.09
C LEU A 79 7.24 -2.73 -3.30
N SER A 80 7.74 -2.18 -2.19
CA SER A 80 8.65 -1.02 -2.20
C SER A 80 10.11 -1.47 -2.29
N TYR A 81 10.93 -0.72 -3.03
CA TYR A 81 12.36 -0.99 -3.21
C TYR A 81 13.21 0.27 -3.06
N SER A 82 14.48 0.09 -2.68
CA SER A 82 15.45 1.16 -2.51
C SER A 82 16.15 1.56 -3.80
N ASP A 83 16.91 2.66 -3.76
CA ASP A 83 17.80 3.08 -4.85
C ASP A 83 18.93 2.08 -5.17
N SER A 84 19.29 1.21 -4.21
CA SER A 84 20.19 0.08 -4.44
C SER A 84 19.50 -1.15 -5.06
N GLY A 85 18.17 -1.13 -5.20
CA GLY A 85 17.37 -2.24 -5.70
C GLY A 85 16.95 -3.27 -4.65
N GLU A 86 17.27 -3.07 -3.36
CA GLU A 86 16.80 -3.97 -2.28
C GLU A 86 15.30 -3.78 -2.01
N PHE A 87 14.57 -4.89 -1.85
CA PHE A 87 13.16 -4.86 -1.44
C PHE A 87 13.02 -4.57 0.06
N LEU A 88 12.19 -3.58 0.37
CA LEU A 88 12.07 -3.01 1.71
C LEU A 88 10.79 -3.47 2.41
N ASN A 89 9.68 -3.49 1.67
CA ASN A 89 8.39 -3.78 2.28
C ASN A 89 7.44 -4.37 1.24
N TYR A 90 6.83 -5.49 1.58
CA TYR A 90 5.68 -6.03 0.87
C TYR A 90 4.43 -5.85 1.73
N SER A 91 3.38 -5.22 1.21
CA SER A 91 2.12 -5.03 1.92
C SER A 91 0.95 -5.55 1.11
N VAL A 92 0.03 -6.24 1.79
CA VAL A 92 -1.30 -6.56 1.28
C VAL A 92 -2.29 -5.70 2.06
N MET A 93 -3.01 -4.85 1.34
CA MET A 93 -3.93 -3.86 1.91
C MET A 93 -5.33 -4.10 1.35
N PHE A 94 -6.35 -3.91 2.20
CA PHE A 94 -7.75 -4.00 1.80
C PHE A 94 -8.46 -2.70 2.12
N ARG A 95 -9.23 -2.20 1.15
CA ARG A 95 -10.03 -0.97 1.22
C ARG A 95 -11.46 -1.24 0.79
N ASN A 96 -12.43 -0.58 1.41
CA ASN A 96 -13.79 -0.59 0.89
C ASN A 96 -13.84 0.12 -0.47
N ALA A 97 -14.32 -0.57 -1.50
CA ALA A 97 -14.34 -0.03 -2.86
C ALA A 97 -15.31 1.15 -3.02
N SER A 98 -16.31 1.29 -2.14
CA SER A 98 -17.23 2.43 -2.14
C SER A 98 -16.62 3.69 -1.52
N GLU A 99 -15.60 3.55 -0.67
CA GLU A 99 -14.97 4.65 0.05
C GLU A 99 -13.65 5.10 -0.57
N TYR A 100 -12.96 4.19 -1.27
CA TYR A 100 -11.66 4.45 -1.89
C TYR A 100 -11.82 4.66 -3.40
N GLN A 101 -11.64 5.91 -3.83
CA GLN A 101 -11.66 6.32 -5.23
C GLN A 101 -10.32 6.91 -5.62
N VAL A 102 -9.83 6.56 -6.82
CA VAL A 102 -8.58 7.10 -7.38
C VAL A 102 -8.85 7.57 -8.80
N ASP A 103 -8.59 8.86 -9.04
CA ASP A 103 -8.74 9.48 -10.34
C ASP A 103 -7.38 9.69 -11.00
N TYR A 104 -7.23 9.16 -12.21
CA TYR A 104 -6.04 9.38 -13.03
C TYR A 104 -6.41 10.17 -14.28
N HIS A 105 -5.75 11.32 -14.48
CA HIS A 105 -5.77 12.00 -15.76
C HIS A 105 -4.57 11.55 -16.61
N LEU A 106 -4.82 10.58 -17.50
CA LEU A 106 -3.79 10.06 -18.40
C LEU A 106 -3.83 10.82 -19.72
N ARG A 107 -2.90 11.76 -19.91
CA ARG A 107 -2.76 12.49 -21.18
C ARG A 107 -2.14 11.59 -22.23
N ARG A 108 -2.85 11.41 -23.35
CA ARG A 108 -2.28 10.74 -24.54
C ARG A 108 -1.25 11.66 -25.21
N VAL A 109 -0.01 11.18 -25.35
CA VAL A 109 0.99 11.83 -26.20
C VAL A 109 0.89 11.22 -27.59
N GLN A 110 0.63 12.04 -28.62
CA GLN A 110 0.76 11.60 -30.01
C GLN A 110 2.24 11.64 -30.39
N ALA A 111 2.75 10.55 -30.98
CA ALA A 111 4.07 10.55 -31.59
C ALA A 111 4.05 11.56 -32.75
N GLN A 112 5.00 12.51 -32.76
CA GLN A 112 5.25 13.30 -33.95
C GLN A 112 5.85 12.37 -35.01
N SER A 113 5.17 12.21 -36.15
CA SER A 113 5.76 11.52 -37.31
C SER A 113 7.07 12.22 -37.67
N PRO A 114 8.20 11.48 -37.83
CA PRO A 114 9.39 12.06 -38.44
C PRO A 114 8.99 12.52 -39.85
N LEU A 115 9.16 13.82 -40.11
CA LEU A 115 8.90 14.41 -41.43
C LEU A 115 9.66 13.62 -42.51
N ALA A 116 8.94 13.32 -43.60
CA ALA A 116 9.44 12.74 -44.84
C ALA A 116 10.39 13.71 -45.58
#